data_AF-G3TA04-F1
#
_entry.id   AF-G3TA04-F1
#
_cell.length_a   1.000
_cell.length_b   1.000
_cell.length_c   1.000
_cell.angle_alpha   90.00
_cell.angle_beta   90.00
_cell.angle_gamma   90.00
#
_symmetry.space_group_name_H-M   'P 1'
#
loop_
_entity.id
_entity.type
_entity.pdbx_description
1 polymer ?
#
loop_
_entity_poly.entity_id
_entity_poly.type
_entity_poly.pdbx_seq_one_letter_code
_entity_poly.pdbx_strand_id
1 'polypeptide(L)'
;MPNHSLLIRNTPNSESHKPFHIHTLSYYLDKRPFWFNAEHLMNPYRVYLEAWLVEAIFGPGGEHIPHVECVSQTILRVRRVDPEGKAEILIFGRPYYQKDIAKIITNLADYHRQRREQ
;
A
#
# COMPACT_ATOMS: atom_id res chain seq x y z
N MET A 1 -15.51 38.28 -43.63
CA MET A 1 -15.37 38.89 -42.28
C MET A 1 -16.57 38.45 -41.46
N PRO A 2 -16.47 38.07 -40.17
CA PRO A 2 -15.39 38.42 -39.23
C PRO A 2 -14.68 37.24 -38.52
N ASN A 3 -13.58 37.63 -37.89
CA ASN A 3 -12.72 37.00 -36.90
C ASN A 3 -13.43 36.81 -35.53
N HIS A 4 -12.95 35.90 -34.67
CA HIS A 4 -12.62 36.18 -33.25
C HIS A 4 -12.12 34.92 -32.50
N SER A 5 -10.81 34.90 -32.23
CA SER A 5 -10.17 34.76 -30.91
C SER A 5 -10.34 33.48 -30.05
N LEU A 6 -9.16 32.92 -29.73
CA LEU A 6 -8.77 32.05 -28.61
C LEU A 6 -9.76 31.89 -27.44
N LEU A 7 -9.99 30.64 -27.04
CA LEU A 7 -10.02 30.26 -25.63
C LEU A 7 -9.24 28.95 -25.43
N ILE A 8 -8.06 29.09 -24.83
CA ILE A 8 -7.35 28.00 -24.16
C ILE A 8 -8.30 27.44 -23.11
N ARG A 9 -8.84 26.24 -23.35
CA ARG A 9 -9.46 25.46 -22.28
C ARG A 9 -8.44 24.45 -21.82
N ASN A 10 -7.78 24.80 -20.72
CA ASN A 10 -7.08 23.86 -19.86
C ASN A 10 -7.99 22.67 -19.61
N THR A 11 -7.70 21.54 -20.25
CA THR A 11 -8.24 20.25 -19.81
C THR A 11 -7.62 19.96 -18.46
N PRO A 12 -8.40 19.81 -17.38
CA PRO A 12 -7.84 19.42 -16.10
C PRO A 12 -7.29 18.00 -16.27
N ASN A 13 -6.02 17.88 -15.88
CA ASN A 13 -5.25 16.65 -15.79
C ASN A 13 -6.10 15.55 -15.13
N SER A 14 -6.60 14.59 -15.93
CA SER A 14 -7.37 13.44 -15.47
C SER A 14 -6.47 12.31 -14.97
N GLU A 15 -5.30 12.65 -14.43
CA GLU A 15 -4.44 11.76 -13.63
C GLU A 15 -4.79 11.85 -12.14
N SER A 16 -6.07 12.05 -11.82
CA SER A 16 -6.56 11.95 -10.46
C SER A 16 -6.60 10.48 -10.04
N HIS A 17 -5.66 10.13 -9.15
CA HIS A 17 -5.84 9.10 -8.12
C HIS A 17 -6.25 7.72 -8.64
N LYS A 18 -5.34 7.06 -9.36
CA LYS A 18 -5.47 5.60 -9.51
C LYS A 18 -5.29 4.98 -8.12
N PRO A 19 -6.29 4.29 -7.56
CA PRO A 19 -6.07 3.50 -6.35
C PRO A 19 -4.94 2.51 -6.62
N PHE A 20 -4.21 2.10 -5.59
CA PHE A 20 -3.24 1.01 -5.70
C PHE A 20 -3.99 -0.23 -6.23
N HIS A 21 -4.02 -0.41 -7.55
CA HIS A 21 -4.64 -1.55 -8.21
C HIS A 21 -3.68 -2.72 -8.03
N ILE A 22 -3.77 -3.28 -6.84
CA ILE A 22 -3.13 -4.52 -6.44
C ILE A 22 -3.77 -5.62 -7.31
N HIS A 23 -3.11 -5.97 -8.42
CA HIS A 23 -3.41 -7.17 -9.23
C HIS A 23 -3.23 -8.48 -8.44
N THR A 24 -2.84 -8.41 -7.16
CA THR A 24 -2.47 -9.54 -6.31
C THR A 24 -3.64 -10.44 -5.90
N LEU A 25 -4.89 -9.97 -5.93
CA LEU A 25 -6.02 -10.87 -5.61
C LEU A 25 -6.17 -11.99 -6.63
N SER A 26 -5.97 -11.74 -7.93
CA SER A 26 -6.02 -12.79 -8.96
C SER A 26 -4.92 -13.84 -8.75
N TYR A 27 -3.72 -13.41 -8.37
CA TYR A 27 -2.57 -14.30 -8.11
C TYR A 27 -2.83 -15.27 -6.95
N TYR A 28 -3.50 -14.81 -5.89
CA TYR A 28 -3.86 -15.67 -4.75
C TYR A 28 -5.12 -16.53 -4.98
N LEU A 29 -5.92 -16.22 -6.00
CA LEU A 29 -7.16 -16.96 -6.31
C LEU A 29 -6.89 -18.22 -7.14
N ASP A 30 -5.88 -18.22 -8.01
CA ASP A 30 -5.55 -19.40 -8.83
C ASP A 30 -4.84 -20.49 -8.01
N LYS A 31 -4.08 -20.10 -6.99
CA LYS A 31 -3.43 -21.01 -6.02
C LYS A 31 -3.36 -20.36 -4.65
N ARG A 32 -4.34 -20.66 -3.81
CA ARG A 32 -4.29 -20.30 -2.38
C ARG A 32 -2.93 -20.76 -1.80
N PRO A 33 -2.14 -19.86 -1.18
CA PRO A 33 -0.88 -20.27 -0.55
C PRO A 33 -1.16 -21.35 0.49
N PHE A 34 -0.31 -22.38 0.56
CA PHE A 34 -0.51 -23.50 1.49
C PHE A 34 -0.57 -23.07 2.97
N TRP A 35 0.03 -21.92 3.29
CA TRP A 35 0.03 -21.31 4.62
C TRP A 35 -1.22 -20.47 4.92
N PHE A 36 -2.04 -20.15 3.91
CA PHE A 36 -3.19 -19.25 4.06
C PHE A 36 -4.45 -20.01 4.53
N ASN A 37 -4.98 -19.60 5.68
CA ASN A 37 -6.28 -19.99 6.18
C ASN A 37 -7.22 -18.77 6.21
N ALA A 38 -8.49 -18.95 5.85
CA ALA A 38 -9.50 -17.90 5.88
C ALA A 38 -9.72 -17.32 7.29
N GLU A 39 -9.48 -18.11 8.35
CA GLU A 39 -9.54 -17.63 9.74
C GLU A 39 -8.59 -16.45 10.01
N HIS A 40 -7.47 -16.38 9.27
CA HIS A 40 -6.50 -15.30 9.38
C HIS A 40 -7.07 -13.93 8.96
N LEU A 41 -8.19 -13.91 8.22
CA LEU A 41 -8.83 -12.68 7.77
C LEU A 41 -9.70 -12.02 8.85
N MET A 42 -10.03 -12.72 9.93
CA MET A 42 -11.04 -12.28 10.90
C MET A 42 -10.58 -11.12 11.79
N ASN A 43 -9.28 -11.06 12.10
CA ASN A 43 -8.73 -10.05 12.99
C ASN A 43 -7.38 -9.52 12.45
N PRO A 44 -7.40 -8.49 11.58
CA PRO A 44 -6.18 -7.87 11.10
C PRO A 44 -5.52 -7.00 12.17
N TYR A 45 -4.19 -7.03 12.20
CA TYR A 45 -3.40 -6.00 12.87
C TYR A 45 -3.34 -4.76 11.98
N ARG A 46 -3.39 -3.58 12.61
CA ARG A 46 -3.42 -2.29 11.89
C ARG A 46 -2.17 -1.48 12.20
N VAL A 47 -1.53 -0.97 11.16
CA VAL A 47 -0.41 -0.02 11.27
C VAL A 47 -0.76 1.22 10.47
N TYR A 48 -0.58 2.40 11.07
CA TYR A 48 -0.77 3.68 10.40
C TYR A 48 0.59 4.30 10.10
N LEU A 49 0.81 4.69 8.84
CA LEU A 49 2.03 5.33 8.37
C LEU A 49 1.70 6.44 7.39
N GLU A 50 2.66 7.32 7.12
CA GLU A 50 2.61 8.25 6.01
C GLU A 50 2.70 7.48 4.68
N ALA A 51 1.91 7.86 3.69
CA ALA A 51 1.83 7.23 2.37
C ALA A 51 3.19 7.18 1.66
N TRP A 52 4.03 8.21 1.85
CA TRP A 52 5.38 8.22 1.30
C TRP A 52 6.28 7.13 1.92
N LEU A 53 6.07 6.77 3.20
CA LEU A 53 6.79 5.66 3.83
C LEU A 53 6.34 4.31 3.30
N VAL A 54 5.06 4.17 2.96
CA VAL A 54 4.57 2.95 2.32
C VAL A 54 5.27 2.72 0.99
N GLU A 55 5.39 3.75 0.16
CA GLU A 55 6.12 3.66 -1.10
C GLU A 55 7.64 3.49 -0.90
N ALA A 56 8.22 4.08 0.15
CA ALA A 56 9.63 3.88 0.48
C ALA A 56 9.94 2.43 0.92
N ILE A 57 9.03 1.80 1.68
CA ILE A 57 9.19 0.45 2.21
C ILE A 57 8.85 -0.62 1.16
N PHE A 58 7.73 -0.45 0.47
CA PHE A 58 7.19 -1.46 -0.44
C PHE A 58 7.44 -1.17 -1.92
N GLY A 59 8.16 -0.09 -2.23
CA GLY A 59 8.37 0.41 -3.59
C GLY A 59 7.17 1.15 -4.17
N PRO A 60 7.37 1.88 -5.29
CA PRO A 60 6.30 2.60 -5.98
C PRO A 60 5.14 1.65 -6.32
N GLY A 61 3.91 2.04 -5.99
CA GLY A 61 2.74 1.19 -6.23
C GLY A 61 2.65 -0.05 -5.35
N GLY A 62 3.57 -0.28 -4.41
CA GLY A 62 3.63 -1.48 -3.57
C GLY A 62 4.16 -2.72 -4.28
N GLU A 63 5.06 -2.56 -5.26
CA GLU A 63 5.63 -3.66 -6.05
C GLU A 63 6.26 -4.79 -5.23
N HIS A 64 6.79 -4.50 -4.04
CA HIS A 64 7.42 -5.49 -3.16
C HIS A 64 6.43 -6.19 -2.22
N ILE A 65 5.16 -5.75 -2.14
CA ILE A 65 4.15 -6.35 -1.26
C ILE A 65 4.02 -7.86 -1.49
N PRO A 66 3.88 -8.38 -2.74
CA PRO A 66 3.72 -9.82 -2.94
C PRO A 66 4.91 -10.65 -2.42
N HIS A 67 6.12 -10.11 -2.54
CA HIS A 67 7.32 -10.76 -2.00
C HIS A 67 7.31 -10.77 -0.47
N VAL A 68 6.98 -9.63 0.14
CA VAL A 68 6.85 -9.53 1.61
C VAL A 68 5.80 -10.51 2.11
N GLU A 69 4.60 -10.54 1.52
CA GLU A 69 3.51 -11.46 1.86
C GLU A 69 3.94 -12.93 1.78
N CYS A 70 4.71 -13.28 0.74
CA CYS A 70 5.22 -14.64 0.56
C CYS A 70 6.20 -15.06 1.67
N VAL A 71 7.11 -14.18 2.07
CA VAL A 71 8.15 -14.47 3.07
C VAL A 71 7.58 -14.42 4.49
N SER A 72 6.70 -13.45 4.77
CA SER A 72 6.11 -13.26 6.10
C SER A 72 4.96 -14.23 6.41
N GLN A 73 4.41 -14.90 5.39
CA GLN A 73 3.17 -15.67 5.50
C GLN A 73 2.02 -14.83 6.08
N THR A 74 1.98 -13.56 5.69
CA THR A 74 0.91 -12.62 6.01
C THR A 74 0.37 -12.00 4.74
N ILE A 75 -0.85 -11.48 4.79
CA ILE A 75 -1.43 -10.69 3.70
C ILE A 75 -1.42 -9.23 4.14
N LEU A 76 -0.96 -8.35 3.26
CA LEU A 76 -0.86 -6.93 3.49
C LEU A 76 -1.87 -6.20 2.59
N ARG A 77 -2.70 -5.35 3.19
CA ARG A 77 -3.60 -4.45 2.45
C ARG A 77 -3.32 -3.02 2.84
N VAL A 78 -2.85 -2.25 1.87
CA VAL A 78 -2.64 -0.81 2.02
C VAL A 78 -3.91 -0.08 1.61
N ARG A 79 -4.36 0.84 2.46
CA ARG A 79 -5.46 1.77 2.20
C ARG A 79 -4.96 3.18 2.44
N ARG A 80 -5.19 4.10 1.50
CA ARG A 80 -4.97 5.53 1.77
C ARG A 80 -6.10 6.02 2.67
N VAL A 81 -5.74 6.68 3.77
CA VAL A 81 -6.70 7.14 4.78
C VAL A 81 -7.13 8.57 4.48
N ASP A 82 -6.21 9.42 4.05
CA ASP A 82 -6.48 10.83 3.88
C ASP A 82 -5.66 11.47 2.72
N PRO A 83 -6.09 12.65 2.21
CA PRO A 83 -5.32 13.44 1.26
C PRO A 83 -4.03 14.01 1.86
N GLU A 84 -3.98 14.15 3.20
CA GLU A 84 -2.80 14.61 3.96
C GLU A 84 -1.62 13.62 3.92
N GLY A 85 -1.82 12.45 3.31
CA GLY A 85 -0.77 11.51 3.00
C GLY A 85 -0.54 10.50 4.11
N LYS A 86 -1.59 10.03 4.80
CA LYS A 86 -1.57 8.86 5.68
C LYS A 86 -2.17 7.64 4.99
N ALA A 87 -1.66 6.49 5.37
CA ALA A 87 -2.05 5.17 4.90
C ALA A 87 -2.19 4.21 6.08
N GLU A 88 -3.19 3.35 5.98
CA GLU A 88 -3.44 2.23 6.86
C GLU A 88 -2.92 0.97 6.16
N ILE A 89 -2.13 0.18 6.87
CA ILE A 89 -1.73 -1.16 6.48
C ILE A 89 -2.47 -2.14 7.38
N LEU A 90 -3.33 -2.96 6.76
CA LEU A 90 -3.96 -4.10 7.38
C LEU A 90 -3.09 -5.34 7.16
N ILE A 91 -2.75 -6.02 8.25
CA ILE A 91 -1.93 -7.22 8.25
C ILE A 91 -2.80 -8.39 8.69
N PHE A 92 -3.03 -9.35 7.80
CA PHE A 92 -3.77 -10.57 8.07
C PHE A 92 -2.81 -11.74 8.17
N GLY A 93 -3.08 -12.68 9.06
CA GLY A 93 -2.19 -13.82 9.31
C GLY A 93 -2.38 -14.40 10.69
N ARG A 94 -1.45 -15.25 11.12
CA ARG A 94 -1.39 -15.71 12.52
C ARG A 94 -1.01 -14.53 13.43
N PRO A 95 -1.60 -14.39 14.64
CA PRO A 95 -1.33 -13.25 15.52
C PRO A 95 0.15 -12.97 15.80
N TYR A 96 0.98 -14.02 15.87
CA TYR A 96 2.42 -13.88 16.06
C TYR A 96 3.11 -13.23 14.83
N TYR A 97 2.85 -13.77 13.63
CA TYR A 97 3.39 -13.19 12.39
C TYR A 97 2.88 -11.78 12.11
N GLN A 98 1.64 -11.48 12.50
CA GLN A 98 1.12 -10.12 12.41
C GLN A 98 1.95 -9.12 13.24
N LYS A 99 2.32 -9.49 14.47
CA LYS A 99 3.13 -8.63 15.36
C LYS A 99 4.56 -8.48 14.84
N ASP A 100 5.16 -9.55 14.35
CA ASP A 100 6.53 -9.51 13.82
C ASP A 100 6.62 -8.60 12.60
N ILE A 101 5.71 -8.76 11.63
CA ILE A 101 5.73 -7.92 10.43
C ILE A 101 5.35 -6.47 10.75
N ALA A 102 4.45 -6.22 11.70
CA ALA A 102 4.15 -4.87 12.17
C ALA A 102 5.41 -4.20 12.75
N LYS A 103 6.19 -4.92 13.57
CA LYS A 103 7.45 -4.42 14.12
C LYS A 103 8.48 -4.12 13.03
N ILE A 104 8.62 -5.00 12.04
CA ILE A 104 9.53 -4.80 10.91
C ILE A 104 9.12 -3.54 10.12
N ILE A 105 7.83 -3.39 9.80
CA ILE A 105 7.30 -2.24 9.07
C ILE A 105 7.56 -0.95 9.85
N THR A 106 7.30 -0.92 11.16
CA THR A 106 7.58 0.26 12.00
C THR A 106 9.06 0.60 12.04
N ASN A 107 9.94 -0.40 12.20
CA ASN A 107 11.39 -0.15 12.21
C ASN A 107 11.90 0.41 10.87
N LEU A 108 11.39 -0.11 9.74
CA LEU A 108 11.73 0.41 8.42
C LEU A 108 11.21 1.84 8.23
N ALA A 109 10.00 2.11 8.70
CA ALA A 109 9.44 3.46 8.70
C ALA A 109 10.32 4.44 9.46
N ASP A 110 10.76 4.08 10.67
CA ASP A 110 11.64 4.92 11.48
C ASP A 110 13.00 5.14 10.82
N TYR A 111 13.57 4.09 10.21
CA TYR A 111 14.79 4.21 9.42
C TYR A 111 14.65 5.22 8.26
N HIS A 112 13.56 5.17 7.52
CA HIS A 112 13.30 6.12 6.43
C HIS A 112 13.04 7.54 6.93
N ARG A 113 12.38 7.72 8.09
CA ARG A 113 12.20 9.04 8.71
C ARG A 113 13.56 9.65 9.07
N GLN A 114 14.40 8.90 9.79
CA GLN A 114 15.74 9.35 10.19
C GLN A 114 16.61 9.72 8.99
N ARG A 115 16.55 8.95 7.90
CA ARG A 115 17.31 9.24 6.67
C ARG A 115 16.83 10.46 5.90
N ARG A 116 15.61 10.93 6.15
CA ARG A 116 15.07 12.14 5.51
C ARG A 116 15.39 13.41 6.30
N GLU A 117 15.66 13.26 7.59
CA GLU A 117 16.07 14.33 8.50
C GLU A 117 17.58 14.61 8.48
N GLN A 118 18.36 13.73 7.83
CA GLN A 118 19.80 13.88 7.55
C GLN A 118 20.04 14.50 6.18
#